data_AF-A0AAW9ILG5-F1
#
_entry.id   AF-A0AAW9ILG5-F1
#
_cell.length_a   1.000
_cell.length_b   1.000
_cell.length_c   1.000
_cell.angle_alpha   90.00
_cell.angle_beta   90.00
_cell.angle_gamma   90.00
#
_symmetry.space_group_name_H-M   'P 1'
#
loop_
_entity.id
_entity.type
_entity.pdbx_description
1 polymer ?
#
loop_
_entity_poly.entity_id
_entity_poly.type
_entity_poly.pdbx_seq_one_letter_code
_entity_poly.pdbx_strand_id
1 'polypeptide(L)'
;PIDPDVTNTSNILQSPSLTHLFGTDELGRDYFVRTVYGGRVSLTVGVLAMIISTSIGVAFGTISGYFGGKIDSILMRFVDLISSIPWMILVTVISIFLKPGLQAIIIVIGLFSWMETARLVRAETLSIKE
;
A
#
# COMPACT_ATOMS: atom_id res chain seq x y z
N PRO A 1 0.73 23.94 14.57
CA PRO A 1 0.17 23.05 13.52
C PRO A 1 -1.23 23.53 13.15
N ILE A 2 -1.53 23.76 11.87
CA ILE A 2 -2.90 24.08 11.42
C ILE A 2 -3.71 22.80 11.56
N ASP A 3 -4.81 22.85 12.31
CA ASP A 3 -5.70 21.70 12.50
C ASP A 3 -6.54 21.51 11.23
N PRO A 4 -6.46 20.34 10.57
CA PRO A 4 -7.16 20.06 9.31
C PRO A 4 -8.69 20.00 9.45
N ASP A 5 -9.22 19.85 10.67
CA ASP A 5 -10.65 19.67 10.92
C ASP A 5 -11.33 20.95 11.41
N VAL A 6 -10.61 22.08 11.43
CA VAL A 6 -11.18 23.39 11.78
C VAL A 6 -12.24 23.78 10.75
N THR A 7 -13.46 23.83 11.24
CA THR A 7 -14.65 24.20 10.48
C THR A 7 -14.82 25.71 10.52
N ASN A 8 -15.00 26.36 9.36
CA ASN A 8 -15.33 27.78 9.29
C ASN A 8 -16.53 28.01 8.35
N THR A 9 -17.71 28.16 8.94
CA THR A 9 -18.96 28.32 8.20
C THR A 9 -19.05 29.60 7.37
N SER A 10 -18.22 30.62 7.66
CA SER A 10 -18.18 31.84 6.83
C SER A 10 -17.50 31.61 5.48
N ASN A 11 -16.68 30.56 5.37
CA ASN A 11 -15.84 30.29 4.21
C ASN A 11 -16.25 28.98 3.53
N ILE A 12 -17.54 28.66 3.44
CA ILE A 12 -18.03 27.44 2.78
C ILE A 12 -17.88 27.56 1.26
N LEU A 13 -17.42 26.48 0.60
CA LEU A 13 -17.35 26.35 -0.86
C LEU A 13 -16.63 27.51 -1.58
N GLN A 14 -15.59 28.06 -0.96
CA GLN A 14 -14.79 29.10 -1.58
C GLN A 14 -13.91 28.52 -2.68
N SER A 15 -13.82 29.23 -3.80
CA SER A 15 -12.87 28.94 -4.87
C SER A 15 -11.41 29.15 -4.40
N PRO A 16 -10.42 28.56 -5.10
CA PRO A 16 -9.01 28.76 -4.81
C PRO A 16 -8.62 30.25 -4.68
N SER A 17 -7.90 30.58 -3.61
CA SER A 17 -7.41 31.94 -3.32
C SER A 17 -6.05 31.89 -2.62
N LEU A 18 -5.39 33.04 -2.45
CA LEU A 18 -4.12 33.11 -1.70
C LEU A 18 -4.26 32.66 -0.24
N THR A 19 -5.45 32.83 0.34
CA THR A 19 -5.77 32.38 1.70
C THR A 19 -6.14 30.90 1.75
N HIS A 20 -6.80 30.40 0.71
CA HIS A 20 -7.23 29.01 0.57
C HIS A 20 -6.74 28.44 -0.76
N LEU A 21 -5.51 27.94 -0.79
CA LEU A 21 -4.79 27.53 -2.01
C LEU A 21 -5.60 26.59 -2.91
N PHE A 22 -6.33 25.64 -2.32
CA PHE A 22 -7.19 24.69 -3.04
C PHE A 22 -8.69 24.96 -2.84
N GLY A 23 -9.04 26.10 -2.22
CA GLY A 23 -10.40 26.40 -1.80
C GLY A 23 -10.81 25.67 -0.52
N THR A 24 -12.11 25.68 -0.23
CA THR A 24 -12.69 25.07 0.97
C THR A 24 -13.85 24.13 0.67
N ASP A 25 -14.10 23.19 1.58
CA ASP A 25 -15.18 22.21 1.45
C ASP A 25 -16.55 22.73 1.96
N GLU A 26 -17.55 21.85 1.97
CA GLU A 26 -18.91 22.12 2.44
C GLU A 26 -19.00 22.53 3.91
N LEU A 27 -17.96 22.27 4.70
CA LEU A 27 -17.84 22.66 6.10
C LEU A 27 -16.88 23.85 6.28
N GLY A 28 -16.39 24.43 5.17
CA GLY A 28 -15.43 25.53 5.18
C GLY A 28 -14.04 25.12 5.67
N ARG A 29 -13.69 23.83 5.61
CA ARG A 29 -12.33 23.35 5.91
C ARG A 29 -11.45 23.53 4.69
N ASP A 30 -10.18 23.87 4.92
CA ASP A 30 -9.21 24.12 3.86
C ASP A 30 -8.76 22.82 3.17
N TYR A 31 -8.97 22.71 1.85
CA TYR A 31 -8.59 21.53 1.09
C TYR A 31 -7.09 21.29 1.07
N PHE A 32 -6.27 22.35 0.96
CA PHE A 32 -4.82 22.22 0.88
C PHE A 32 -4.27 21.62 2.17
N VAL A 33 -4.71 22.11 3.33
CA VAL A 33 -4.33 21.55 4.63
C VAL A 33 -4.73 20.08 4.73
N ARG A 34 -5.97 19.74 4.38
CA ARG A 34 -6.46 18.35 4.42
C ARG A 34 -5.69 17.44 3.46
N THR A 35 -5.32 17.91 2.28
CA THR A 35 -4.49 17.17 1.32
C THR A 35 -3.09 16.91 1.88
N VAL A 36 -2.44 17.91 2.49
CA VAL A 36 -1.10 17.74 3.09
C VAL A 36 -1.14 16.74 4.25
N TYR A 37 -2.14 16.83 5.12
CA TYR A 37 -2.32 15.87 6.21
C TYR A 37 -2.67 14.48 5.72
N GLY A 38 -3.54 14.36 4.70
CA GLY A 38 -3.85 13.11 4.03
C GLY A 38 -2.59 12.50 3.39
N GLY A 39 -1.73 13.31 2.79
CA GLY A 39 -0.45 12.90 2.23
C GLY A 39 0.46 12.22 3.26
N ARG A 40 0.52 12.72 4.50
CA ARG A 40 1.26 12.06 5.59
C ARG A 40 0.75 10.64 5.85
N VAL A 41 -0.57 10.47 5.85
CA VAL A 41 -1.21 9.16 6.03
C VAL A 41 -0.88 8.24 4.85
N SER A 42 -1.04 8.71 3.61
CA SER A 42 -0.73 7.95 2.40
C SER A 42 0.74 7.51 2.35
N LEU A 43 1.68 8.40 2.69
CA LEU A 43 3.11 8.08 2.77
C LEU A 43 3.40 7.04 3.85
N THR A 44 2.79 7.18 5.03
CA THR A 44 2.95 6.21 6.12
C THR A 44 2.48 4.83 5.70
N VAL A 45 1.31 4.74 5.05
CA VAL A 45 0.78 3.46 4.54
C VAL A 45 1.70 2.88 3.48
N GLY A 46 2.06 3.68 2.46
CA GLY A 46 2.87 3.22 1.35
C GLY A 46 4.24 2.69 1.80
N VAL A 47 4.95 3.44 2.65
CA VAL A 47 6.28 3.04 3.14
C VAL A 47 6.20 1.77 3.98
N LEU A 48 5.29 1.71 4.97
CA LEU A 48 5.21 0.55 5.86
C LEU A 48 4.74 -0.71 5.12
N ALA A 49 3.75 -0.58 4.25
CA ALA A 49 3.28 -1.70 3.43
C ALA A 49 4.38 -2.20 2.48
N MET A 50 5.14 -1.29 1.86
CA MET A 50 6.21 -1.67 0.95
C MET A 50 7.37 -2.35 1.68
N ILE A 51 7.74 -1.92 2.88
CA ILE A 51 8.75 -2.60 3.70
C ILE A 51 8.36 -4.07 3.94
N ILE A 52 7.11 -4.30 4.34
CA ILE A 52 6.58 -5.66 4.58
C ILE A 52 6.60 -6.46 3.27
N SER A 53 6.02 -5.90 2.21
CA SER A 53 5.90 -6.53 0.91
C SER A 53 7.26 -6.91 0.32
N THR A 54 8.20 -5.96 0.28
CA THR A 54 9.55 -6.20 -0.22
C THR A 54 10.32 -7.19 0.64
N SER A 55 10.18 -7.16 1.97
CA SER A 55 10.87 -8.13 2.83
C SER A 55 10.42 -9.57 2.54
N ILE A 56 9.12 -9.78 2.39
CA ILE A 56 8.56 -11.11 2.04
C ILE A 56 8.96 -11.48 0.62
N GLY A 57 8.81 -10.55 -0.33
CA GLY A 57 9.11 -10.77 -1.75
C GLY A 57 10.57 -11.13 -1.97
N VAL A 58 11.49 -10.39 -1.37
CA VAL A 58 12.94 -10.66 -1.44
C VAL A 58 13.26 -12.02 -0.82
N ALA A 59 12.74 -12.33 0.37
CA ALA A 59 12.98 -13.62 1.00
C ALA A 59 12.52 -14.79 0.11
N PHE A 60 11.28 -14.74 -0.39
CA PHE A 60 10.74 -15.79 -1.27
C PHE A 60 11.49 -15.88 -2.60
N GLY A 61 11.72 -14.74 -3.25
CA GLY A 61 12.38 -14.67 -4.55
C GLY A 61 13.82 -15.15 -4.50
N THR A 62 14.59 -14.72 -3.51
CA THR A 62 15.98 -15.15 -3.33
C THR A 62 16.07 -16.63 -2.99
N ILE A 63 15.23 -17.16 -2.10
CA ILE A 63 15.22 -18.60 -1.78
C ILE A 63 14.88 -19.43 -3.03
N SER A 64 13.82 -19.05 -3.76
CA SER A 64 13.42 -19.73 -4.99
C SER A 64 14.52 -19.69 -6.05
N GLY A 65 15.09 -18.52 -6.35
CA GLY A 65 16.14 -18.38 -7.36
C GLY A 65 17.46 -19.04 -6.98
N TYR A 66 17.87 -18.95 -5.71
CA TYR A 66 19.14 -19.52 -5.24
C TYR A 66 19.14 -21.05 -5.32
N PHE A 67 18.12 -21.70 -4.73
CA PHE A 67 18.05 -23.16 -4.71
C PHE A 67 17.63 -23.76 -6.07
N GLY A 68 16.73 -23.09 -6.80
CA GLY A 68 16.22 -23.59 -8.07
C GLY A 68 15.45 -24.92 -7.95
N GLY A 69 15.17 -25.54 -9.10
CA GLY A 69 14.64 -26.91 -9.19
C GLY A 69 13.30 -27.11 -8.46
N LYS A 70 13.25 -28.09 -7.55
CA LYS A 70 12.00 -28.44 -6.82
C LYS A 70 11.55 -27.35 -5.85
N ILE A 71 12.48 -26.69 -5.16
CA ILE A 71 12.17 -25.64 -4.18
C ILE A 71 11.54 -24.45 -4.90
N ASP A 72 12.17 -24.04 -6.01
CA ASP A 72 11.63 -23.02 -6.89
C ASP A 72 10.22 -23.33 -7.37
N SER A 73 10.02 -24.54 -7.93
CA SER A 73 8.72 -24.96 -8.42
C SER A 73 7.62 -24.91 -7.35
N ILE A 74 7.89 -25.37 -6.13
CA ILE A 74 6.92 -25.35 -5.02
C ILE A 74 6.60 -23.91 -4.60
N LEU A 75 7.62 -23.07 -4.41
CA LEU A 75 7.42 -21.69 -3.98
C LEU A 75 6.67 -20.88 -5.03
N MET A 76 7.03 -21.00 -6.31
CA MET A 76 6.32 -20.31 -7.39
C MET A 76 4.89 -20.83 -7.55
N ARG A 77 4.65 -22.13 -7.36
CA ARG A 77 3.28 -22.69 -7.34
C ARG A 77 2.42 -22.05 -6.26
N PHE A 78 2.99 -21.82 -5.08
CA PHE A 78 2.31 -21.16 -3.98
C PHE A 78 2.00 -19.69 -4.31
N VAL A 79 2.97 -18.97 -4.87
CA VAL A 79 2.79 -17.59 -5.34
C VAL A 79 1.70 -17.50 -6.42
N ASP A 80 1.68 -18.43 -7.37
CA ASP A 80 0.69 -18.49 -8.45
C ASP A 80 -0.71 -18.82 -7.92
N LEU A 81 -0.82 -19.72 -6.94
CA LEU A 81 -2.08 -20.04 -6.27
C LEU A 81 -2.70 -18.78 -5.65
N ILE A 82 -1.91 -18.00 -4.89
CA ILE A 82 -2.41 -16.76 -4.28
C ILE A 82 -2.72 -15.71 -5.36
N SER A 83 -1.85 -15.56 -6.36
CA SER A 83 -2.02 -14.58 -7.45
C SER A 83 -3.26 -14.86 -8.32
N SER A 84 -3.74 -16.12 -8.35
CA SER A 84 -4.93 -16.50 -9.10
C SER A 84 -6.23 -15.95 -8.50
N ILE A 85 -6.21 -15.58 -7.21
CA ILE A 85 -7.37 -15.01 -6.53
C ILE A 85 -7.40 -13.50 -6.83
N PRO A 86 -8.53 -12.94 -7.32
CA PRO A 86 -8.66 -11.51 -7.56
C PRO A 86 -8.32 -10.70 -6.31
N TRP A 87 -7.46 -9.69 -6.47
CA TRP A 87 -7.00 -8.79 -5.40
C TRP A 87 -8.15 -8.30 -4.51
N MET A 88 -9.22 -7.80 -5.14
CA MET A 88 -10.38 -7.26 -4.42
C MET A 88 -11.04 -8.29 -3.51
N ILE A 89 -11.05 -9.57 -3.90
CA ILE A 89 -11.62 -10.65 -3.08
C ILE A 89 -10.75 -10.90 -1.86
N LEU A 90 -9.43 -11.01 -2.02
CA LEU A 90 -8.49 -11.21 -0.91
C LEU A 90 -8.62 -10.09 0.11
N VAL A 91 -8.56 -8.83 -0.34
CA VAL A 91 -8.70 -7.65 0.50
C VAL A 91 -10.03 -7.66 1.25
N THR A 92 -11.13 -7.97 0.57
CA THR A 92 -12.48 -7.95 1.17
C THR A 92 -12.67 -9.06 2.20
N VAL A 93 -12.16 -10.28 1.94
CA VAL A 93 -12.25 -11.38 2.91
C VAL A 93 -11.43 -11.07 4.15
N ILE A 94 -10.21 -10.57 3.99
CA ILE A 94 -9.34 -10.26 5.12
C ILE A 94 -9.83 -9.04 5.90
N SER A 95 -10.44 -8.05 5.24
CA SER A 95 -10.98 -6.86 5.92
C SER A 95 -12.12 -7.18 6.88
N ILE A 96 -12.83 -8.31 6.69
CA ILE A 96 -13.87 -8.77 7.64
C ILE A 96 -13.26 -9.19 8.98
N PHE A 97 -12.03 -9.72 8.97
CA PHE A 97 -11.35 -10.18 10.19
C PHE A 97 -10.52 -9.09 10.88
N LEU A 98 -10.23 -8.00 10.19
CA LEU A 98 -9.42 -6.90 10.73
C LEU A 98 -10.31 -5.74 11.20
N LYS A 99 -9.93 -5.11 12.32
CA LYS A 99 -10.59 -3.89 12.77
C LYS A 99 -10.35 -2.77 11.73
N PRO A 100 -11.38 -2.04 11.28
CA PRO A 100 -11.21 -0.93 10.36
C PRO A 100 -10.21 0.10 10.90
N GLY A 101 -9.23 0.49 10.07
CA GLY A 101 -8.23 1.49 10.43
C GLY A 101 -6.95 1.41 9.61
N LEU A 102 -6.02 2.32 9.92
CA LEU A 102 -4.74 2.46 9.22
C LEU A 102 -3.92 1.16 9.20
N GLN A 103 -3.88 0.47 10.34
CA GLN A 103 -3.12 -0.78 10.50
C GLN A 103 -3.65 -1.88 9.59
N ALA A 104 -4.98 -2.00 9.43
CA ALA A 104 -5.58 -3.00 8.56
C ALA A 104 -5.16 -2.78 7.10
N ILE A 105 -5.16 -1.52 6.64
CA ILE A 105 -4.73 -1.17 5.28
C ILE A 105 -3.26 -1.53 5.07
N ILE A 106 -2.38 -1.19 6.02
CA ILE A 106 -0.94 -1.51 5.94
C ILE A 106 -0.71 -3.02 5.84
N ILE A 107 -1.37 -3.80 6.71
CA ILE A 107 -1.22 -5.26 6.75
C ILE A 107 -1.72 -5.89 5.46
N VAL A 108 -2.90 -5.50 4.99
CA VAL A 108 -3.49 -6.04 3.78
C VAL A 108 -2.63 -5.72 2.56
N ILE A 109 -2.19 -4.48 2.40
CA ILE A 109 -1.33 -4.13 1.26
C ILE A 109 0.00 -4.89 1.38
N GLY A 110 0.67 -4.83 2.53
CA GLY A 110 1.97 -5.47 2.72
C GLY A 110 1.96 -6.99 2.50
N LEU A 111 0.92 -7.70 2.95
CA LEU A 111 0.84 -9.17 2.86
C LEU A 111 0.41 -9.71 1.50
N PHE A 112 -0.13 -8.87 0.61
CA PHE A 112 -0.65 -9.33 -0.67
C PHE A 112 0.03 -8.66 -1.88
N SER A 113 0.91 -7.68 -1.69
CA SER A 113 1.64 -7.02 -2.78
C SER A 113 2.99 -7.65 -3.12
N TRP A 114 3.46 -8.64 -2.36
CA TRP A 114 4.84 -9.15 -2.45
C TRP A 114 5.09 -10.13 -3.61
N MET A 115 4.03 -10.68 -4.21
CA MET A 115 4.12 -11.74 -5.21
C MET A 115 4.87 -11.29 -6.48
N GLU A 116 4.64 -10.05 -6.92
CA GLU A 116 5.37 -9.45 -8.05
C GLU A 116 6.84 -9.24 -7.71
N THR A 117 7.13 -8.70 -6.53
CA THR A 117 8.50 -8.53 -6.04
C THR A 117 9.23 -9.86 -5.93
N ALA A 118 8.57 -10.93 -5.46
CA ALA A 118 9.17 -12.27 -5.40
C ALA A 118 9.57 -12.79 -6.78
N ARG A 119 8.71 -12.61 -7.80
CA ARG A 119 9.01 -13.02 -9.18
C ARG A 119 10.17 -12.22 -9.76
N LEU A 120 10.21 -10.91 -9.53
CA LEU A 120 11.30 -10.04 -9.97
C LEU A 120 12.63 -10.45 -9.32
N VAL A 121 12.67 -10.57 -7.99
CA VAL A 121 13.89 -10.95 -7.26
C VAL A 121 14.36 -12.36 -7.63
N ARG A 122 13.43 -13.30 -7.87
CA ARG A 122 13.76 -14.63 -8.38
C ARG A 122 14.47 -14.55 -9.72
N ALA A 123 13.94 -13.76 -10.67
CA ALA A 123 14.53 -13.60 -12.00
C ALA A 123 15.96 -13.03 -11.91
N GLU A 124 16.16 -11.98 -11.11
CA GLU A 124 17.48 -11.40 -10.85
C GLU A 124 18.43 -12.41 -10.21
N THR A 125 17.95 -13.18 -9.22
CA THR A 125 18.77 -14.19 -8.52
C THR A 125 19.21 -15.31 -9.47
N LEU A 126 18.33 -15.76 -10.36
CA LEU A 126 18.68 -16.75 -11.39
C LEU A 126 19.69 -16.17 -12.39
N SER A 127 19.51 -14.93 -12.83
CA SER A 127 20.43 -14.26 -13.76
C SER A 127 21.83 -14.08 -13.19
N ILE A 128 21.98 -13.92 -11.88
CA ILE A 128 23.28 -13.81 -11.22
C ILE A 128 23.94 -15.18 -11.03
N LYS A 129 23.14 -16.25 -10.97
CA LYS A 129 23.59 -17.62 -10.76
C LYS A 129 24.09 -18.27 -12.06
N GLU A 130 23.50 -17.91 -13.19
CA GLU A 130 23.91 -18.33 -14.55
C GLU A 130 25.21 -17.63 -14.98
#